data_AF-A0AAF0I8B0-F1
#
_entry.id   AF-A0AAF0I8B0-F1
#
_cell.length_a   1.000
_cell.length_b   1.000
_cell.length_c   1.000
_cell.angle_alpha   90.00
_cell.angle_beta   90.00
_cell.angle_gamma   90.00
#
_symmetry.space_group_name_H-M   'P 1'
#
loop_
_entity.id
_entity.type
_entity.pdbx_description
1 polymer ?
#
loop_
_entity_poly.entity_id
_entity_poly.type
_entity_poly.pdbx_seq_one_letter_code
_entity_poly.pdbx_strand_id
1 'polypeptide(L)' 'MKKFDGYFTKSLPLAGICITFILILFFIVYYGESSLLAWLYCLMPLVVNLLVSFGYRVIKKIFGKNTQHH' A
#
# COMPACT_ATOMS: atom_id res chain seq x y z
N MET A 1 -12.27 -13.88 -10.52
CA MET A 1 -11.19 -13.68 -9.52
C MET A 1 -9.92 -12.99 -10.04
N LYS A 2 -9.44 -13.21 -11.28
CA LYS A 2 -8.18 -12.62 -11.79
C LYS A 2 -8.06 -11.07 -11.71
N LYS A 3 -9.16 -10.32 -11.87
CA LYS A 3 -9.17 -8.85 -11.74
C LYS A 3 -8.94 -8.36 -10.30
N PHE A 4 -9.47 -9.07 -9.31
CA PHE A 4 -9.31 -8.72 -7.89
C PHE A 4 -7.86 -8.94 -7.43
N ASP A 5 -7.24 -10.03 -7.87
CA ASP A 5 -5.84 -10.31 -7.57
C ASP A 5 -4.89 -9.20 -8.03
N GLY A 6 -5.05 -8.73 -9.27
CA GLY A 6 -4.24 -7.65 -9.83
C GLY A 6 -4.43 -6.33 -9.08
N TYR A 7 -5.65 -6.04 -8.64
CA TYR A 7 -5.96 -4.85 -7.85
C TYR A 7 -5.20 -4.84 -6.52
N PHE A 8 -5.28 -5.93 -5.74
CA PHE A 8 -4.64 -6.04 -4.43
C PHE A 8 -3.12 -6.22 -4.48
N THR A 9 -2.56 -6.71 -5.59
CA THR A 9 -1.12 -6.95 -5.70
C THR A 9 -0.34 -5.86 -6.45
N LYS A 10 -1.00 -5.08 -7.32
CA LYS A 10 -0.36 -4.02 -8.12
C LYS A 10 -1.02 -2.65 -7.95
N SER A 11 -2.34 -2.55 -8.09
CA SER A 11 -3.02 -1.24 -8.09
C SER A 11 -2.99 -0.56 -6.72
N LEU A 12 -3.28 -1.30 -5.65
CA LEU A 12 -3.25 -0.81 -4.26
C LEU A 12 -1.88 -0.28 -3.82
N PRO A 13 -0.77 -1.02 -3.96
CA PRO A 13 0.54 -0.51 -3.57
C PRO A 13 1.01 0.63 -4.47
N LEU A 14 0.67 0.60 -5.76
CA LEU A 14 0.96 1.71 -6.67
C LEU A 14 0.22 2.98 -6.27
N ALA A 15 -1.06 2.88 -5.91
CA ALA A 15 -1.84 4.00 -5.38
C ALA A 15 -1.24 4.56 -4.08
N GLY A 16 -0.77 3.68 -3.18
CA GLY A 16 -0.06 4.08 -1.97
C GLY A 16 1.20 4.90 -2.26
N ILE A 17 2.00 4.50 -3.25
CA ILE A 17 3.19 5.25 -3.69
C ILE A 17 2.78 6.61 -4.27
N CYS A 18 1.78 6.66 -5.15
CA CYS A 18 1.31 7.91 -5.75
C CYS A 18 0.80 8.91 -4.69
N ILE A 19 -0.02 8.44 -3.75
CA ILE A 19 -0.55 9.28 -2.66
C ILE A 19 0.60 9.79 -1.78
N THR A 20 1.55 8.92 -1.43
CA THR A 20 2.73 9.29 -0.66
C THR A 20 3.53 10.37 -1.39
N PHE A 21 3.77 10.21 -2.68
CA PHE A 21 4.51 11.19 -3.48
C PHE A 21 3.82 12.56 -3.53
N ILE A 22 2.50 12.58 -3.68
CA ILE A 22 1.69 13.82 -3.66
C ILE A 22 1.80 14.50 -2.29
N LEU A 23 1.71 13.75 -1.20
CA LEU A 23 1.82 14.28 0.16
C LEU A 23 3.23 14.81 0.46
N ILE A 24 4.30 14.14 0.00
CA ILE A 24 5.68 14.63 0.11
C ILE A 24 5.80 15.98 -0.60
N LEU A 25 5.33 16.06 -1.85
CA LEU A 25 5.36 17.30 -2.62
C LEU A 25 4.55 18.42 -1.94
N PHE A 26 3.37 18.10 -1.42
CA PHE A 26 2.53 19.08 -0.73
C PHE A 26 3.22 19.65 0.52
N PHE A 27 3.78 18.79 1.38
CA PHE A 27 4.46 19.26 2.60
C PHE A 27 5.75 20.01 2.32
N ILE A 28 6.57 19.55 1.35
CA ILE A 28 7.84 20.20 1.01
C ILE A 28 7.61 21.53 0.29
N VAL A 29 6.73 21.56 -0.73
CA VAL A 29 6.56 22.74 -1.59
C VAL A 29 5.65 23.79 -0.95
N TYR A 30 4.59 23.36 -0.25
CA TYR A 30 3.57 24.28 0.27
C TYR A 30 3.83 24.71 1.71
N TYR A 31 4.28 23.80 2.56
CA TYR A 31 4.53 24.07 3.98
C TYR A 31 6.01 24.28 4.32
N GLY A 32 6.94 23.89 3.44
CA GLY A 32 8.38 23.98 3.71
C GLY A 32 8.83 23.18 4.93
N GLU A 33 8.00 22.23 5.38
CA GLU A 33 8.12 21.62 6.69
C GLU A 33 8.77 20.25 6.60
N SER A 34 9.99 20.16 7.13
CA SER A 34 10.83 18.95 7.11
C SER A 34 10.71 18.10 8.39
N SER A 35 9.73 18.41 9.23
CA SER A 35 9.54 17.77 10.55
C SER A 35 9.38 16.25 10.43
N LEU A 36 9.98 15.51 11.37
CA LEU A 36 9.90 14.04 11.43
C LEU A 36 8.45 13.52 11.46
N LEU A 37 7.55 14.30 12.08
CA LEU A 37 6.10 14.04 12.11
C LEU A 37 5.45 14.09 10.73
N ALA A 38 5.82 15.05 9.88
CA ALA A 38 5.28 15.18 8.53
C ALA A 38 5.67 13.97 7.66
N TRP A 39 6.91 13.50 7.80
CA TRP A 39 7.38 12.27 7.15
C TRP A 39 6.61 11.04 7.59
N LEU A 40 6.30 10.91 8.89
CA LEU A 40 5.50 9.82 9.43
C LEU A 40 4.08 9.82 8.84
N TYR A 41 3.43 10.98 8.81
CA TYR A 41 2.10 11.15 8.20
C TYR A 41 2.11 10.80 6.71
N CYS A 42 3.19 11.17 6.03
CA CYS A 42 3.33 10.91 4.62
C CYS A 42 3.57 9.42 4.31
N LEU A 43 4.30 8.71 5.17
CA LEU A 43 4.58 7.27 5.05
C LEU A 43 3.38 6.39 5.45
N MET A 44 2.48 6.89 6.30
CA MET A 44 1.31 6.16 6.78
C MET A 44 0.45 5.53 5.65
N PRO A 45 0.05 6.27 4.59
CA PRO A 45 -0.69 5.66 3.48
C PRO A 45 0.10 4.58 2.74
N LEU A 46 1.43 4.70 2.63
CA LEU A 46 2.27 3.65 2.06
C LEU A 46 2.22 2.38 2.92
N VAL A 47 2.40 2.53 4.24
CA VAL A 47 2.44 1.43 5.21
C VAL A 47 1.09 0.71 5.26
N VAL A 48 -0.02 1.44 5.30
CA VAL A 48 -1.37 0.87 5.30
C VAL A 48 -1.63 0.08 4.01
N ASN A 49 -1.30 0.64 2.84
CA ASN A 49 -1.49 -0.07 1.57
C ASN A 49 -0.60 -1.32 1.45
N LEU A 50 0.64 -1.26 1.93
CA LEU A 50 1.53 -2.42 2.01
C LEU A 50 0.99 -3.50 2.95
N LEU A 51 0.49 -3.13 4.13
CA LEU A 51 -0.12 -4.06 5.09
C LEU A 51 -1.34 -4.76 4.48
N VAL A 52 -2.21 -4.03 3.79
CA VAL A 52 -3.39 -4.60 3.12
C VAL A 52 -2.97 -5.54 1.99
N SER A 53 -2.02 -5.14 1.14
CA SER A 53 -1.49 -6.01 0.09
C SER A 53 -0.80 -7.26 0.64
N PHE A 54 -0.06 -7.12 1.74
CA PHE A 54 0.62 -8.24 2.40
C PHE A 54 -0.39 -9.21 3.02
N GLY A 55 -1.36 -8.69 3.78
CA GLY A 55 -2.45 -9.49 4.37
C GLY A 55 -3.21 -10.27 3.29
N TYR A 56 -3.55 -9.61 2.17
CA TYR A 56 -4.19 -10.28 1.04
C TYR A 56 -3.31 -11.40 0.45
N ARG A 57 -2.00 -11.18 0.27
CA ARG A 57 -1.07 -12.21 -0.21
C ARG A 57 -0.98 -13.40 0.76
N VAL A 58 -0.95 -13.15 2.07
CA VAL A 58 -0.92 -14.20 3.09
C VAL A 58 -2.20 -15.02 3.07
N ILE A 59 -3.37 -14.37 3.08
CA ILE A 59 -4.68 -15.04 3.01
C ILE A 59 -4.81 -15.86 1.73
N LYS A 60 -4.43 -15.29 0.58
CA LYS A 60 -4.42 -16.00 -0.70
C LYS A 60 -3.49 -17.22 -0.67
N LYS A 61 -2.32 -17.10 -0.05
CA LYS A 61 -1.36 -18.22 0.06
C LYS A 61 -1.90 -19.33 0.96
N ILE A 62 -2.66 -19.00 2.00
CA ILE A 62 -3.27 -19.98 2.91
C ILE A 62 -4.47 -20.67 2.23
N PHE A 63 -5.38 -19.91 1.63
CA PHE A 63 -6.58 -20.46 0.98
C PHE A 63 -6.27 -21.18 -0.34
N GLY A 64 -5.32 -20.69 -1.13
CA GLY A 64 -4.91 -21.33 -2.39
C GLY A 64 -4.15 -22.65 -2.19
N LYS A 65 -3.57 -22.89 -1.00
CA LYS A 65 -2.90 -24.15 -0.67
C LYS A 65 -3.89 -25.28 -0.35
N ASN A 66 -5.09 -24.95 0.16
CA ASN A 66 -6.14 -25.92 0.50
C ASN A 66 -6.92 -26.46 -0.72
N THR A 67 -6.81 -25.82 -1.88
CA THR A 67 -7.55 -26.23 -3.11
C THR A 67 -6.76 -27.17 -4.02
N GLN A 68 -5.51 -27.50 -3.68
CA GLN A 68 -4.65 -28.42 -4.43
C GLN A 68 -4.60 -29.82 -3.80
N HIS A 69 -5.28 -30.03 -2.67
CA HIS A 69 -5.30 -31.29 -1.92
C HIS A 69 -6.68 -32.00 -1.95
N HIS A 70 -7.55 -31.62 -2.89
CA HIS A 70 -8.83 -32.28 -3.15
C HIS A 70 -8.91 -32.76 -4.59
#